data_AF-A0A2T9YRP7-F1
#
_entry.id   AF-A0A2T9YRP7-F1
#
_cell.length_a   1.000
_cell.length_b   1.000
_cell.length_c   1.000
_cell.angle_alpha   90.00
_cell.angle_beta   90.00
_cell.angle_gamma   90.00
#
_symmetry.space_group_name_H-M   'P 1'
#
loop_
_entity.id
_entity.type
_entity.pdbx_description
1 polymer ?
#
loop_
_entity_poly.entity_id
_entity_poly.type
_entity_poly.pdbx_seq_one_letter_code
_entity_poly.pdbx_strand_id
1 'polypeptide(L)'
;MKKSSGIRLLSYTRNLYNKHIHEEGNLHSGYKKANVVIPPPPEPYSRLNELPTETEADALIKESVESLDTFYKEYYEEYIERKKPVVRDIEPIKLGRKYIGMIVLPQFLIEAAMEYLKDKDKKLLRVDTLRIIDSLRSTEKLNLEKYKKNSKLRVKSENGLEENDDTSNVYINGKAAETPKNVVKDQVHSLLNNEVVLSPHNLEYGRRESSAYLASRFPSTFGVITNIFNEISKRIPDFKPKRILDYGCGPGTTLWSANEIWGGKVEYYYGVDVSENMLELAESIIESSGDNLKVKERRFERYLAPEREDKKYDVVVSSFTFSELYNDDLRKKTLESLWSQTRDVLVLVDRGTALGGKYISDARKWFMGRKKAKEDQEEFHFLAPCPHDKECPLETSTMWCHFSQRVQRPEMTMKSKHAKSNEEDLKYSYLVVRRGSRPLAVDGNESLEKESYIGITLLEYGTFLSKQDVL
;
A
#
# COMPACT_ATOMS: atom_id res chain seq x y z
N MET A 1 8.33 43.86 58.62
CA MET A 1 7.20 42.91 58.58
C MET A 1 7.28 42.11 57.29
N LYS A 2 7.56 40.80 57.41
CA LYS A 2 7.50 39.82 56.31
C LYS A 2 6.05 39.72 55.79
N LYS A 3 5.86 39.57 54.47
CA LYS A 3 4.85 38.66 53.93
C LYS A 3 5.29 38.14 52.55
N SER A 4 5.29 36.82 52.49
CA SER A 4 5.74 35.88 51.47
C SER A 4 5.12 36.08 50.08
N SER A 5 5.99 36.19 49.09
CA SER A 5 5.76 35.79 47.70
C SER A 5 6.21 34.33 47.54
N GLY A 6 5.26 33.41 47.34
CA GLY A 6 5.57 32.00 47.12
C GLY A 6 4.32 31.18 46.79
N ILE A 7 4.39 30.47 45.66
CA ILE A 7 3.60 29.27 45.32
C ILE A 7 2.14 29.53 44.92
N ARG A 8 1.94 29.86 43.64
CA ARG A 8 0.72 29.57 42.86
C ARG A 8 1.12 28.96 41.53
N LEU A 9 1.52 27.68 41.51
CA LEU A 9 1.79 26.97 40.24
C LEU A 9 1.55 25.45 40.28
N LEU A 10 0.85 24.91 41.29
CA LEU A 10 0.59 23.47 41.40
C LEU A 10 -0.89 23.05 41.43
N SER A 11 -1.85 23.98 41.35
CA SER A 11 -3.29 23.62 41.31
C SER A 11 -3.87 23.51 39.90
N TYR A 12 -3.14 23.88 38.85
CA TYR A 12 -3.67 23.90 37.48
C TYR A 12 -3.46 22.57 36.72
N THR A 13 -2.44 21.78 37.08
CA THR A 13 -2.12 20.51 36.42
C THR A 13 -2.97 19.33 36.90
N ARG A 14 -3.46 19.36 38.14
CA ARG A 14 -4.25 18.26 38.73
C ARG A 14 -5.67 18.14 38.16
N ASN A 15 -6.26 19.23 37.69
CA ASN A 15 -7.64 19.26 37.17
C ASN A 15 -7.79 18.82 35.70
N LEU A 16 -6.69 18.74 34.93
CA LEU A 16 -6.74 18.30 33.53
C LEU A 16 -6.68 16.76 33.39
N TYR A 17 -6.22 16.03 34.42
CA TYR A 17 -6.07 14.57 34.35
C TYR A 17 -7.34 13.80 34.73
N ASN A 18 -8.15 14.30 35.67
CA ASN A 18 -9.37 13.60 36.11
C ASN A 18 -10.53 13.64 35.11
N LYS A 19 -10.39 14.32 33.96
CA LYS A 19 -11.45 14.42 32.94
C LYS A 19 -11.32 13.40 31.79
N HIS A 20 -10.28 12.54 31.80
CA HIS A 20 -10.05 11.56 30.74
C HIS A 20 -10.01 10.09 31.20
N ILE A 21 -10.35 9.79 32.45
CA ILE A 21 -10.48 8.41 32.94
C ILE A 21 -11.94 8.17 33.34
N HIS A 22 -12.80 7.97 32.35
CA HIS A 22 -14.03 7.18 32.47
C HIS A 22 -14.56 6.96 31.05
N GLU A 23 -14.05 5.91 30.40
CA GLU A 23 -14.70 5.12 29.34
C GLU A 23 -13.61 4.30 28.64
N GLU A 24 -13.12 3.20 29.25
CA GLU A 24 -12.72 2.00 28.50
C GLU A 24 -12.88 0.80 29.46
N GLY A 25 -13.98 0.07 29.27
CA GLY A 25 -14.25 -1.18 29.96
C GLY A 25 -13.40 -2.32 29.38
N ASN A 26 -12.85 -3.12 30.29
CA ASN A 26 -12.44 -4.52 30.16
C ASN A 26 -12.28 -5.10 28.74
N LEU A 27 -11.04 -5.11 28.23
CA LEU A 27 -10.60 -6.00 27.15
C LEU A 27 -9.99 -7.28 27.76
N HIS A 28 -10.76 -8.37 27.76
CA HIS A 28 -10.30 -9.69 28.18
C HIS A 28 -9.43 -10.40 27.12
N SER A 29 -8.34 -10.98 27.63
CA SER A 29 -7.52 -12.13 27.18
C SER A 29 -7.31 -12.37 25.67
N GLY A 30 -6.09 -12.08 25.21
CA GLY A 30 -5.58 -12.54 23.90
C GLY A 30 -4.32 -11.83 23.41
N TYR A 31 -3.91 -10.76 24.09
CA TYR A 31 -2.78 -9.92 23.72
C TYR A 31 -1.62 -10.16 24.69
N LYS A 32 -0.43 -10.45 24.16
CA LYS A 32 0.82 -10.36 24.94
C LYS A 32 1.63 -9.21 24.39
N LYS A 33 2.03 -8.28 25.26
CA LYS A 33 3.02 -7.27 24.90
C LYS A 33 4.39 -7.95 24.81
N ALA A 34 5.15 -7.66 23.76
CA ALA A 34 6.49 -8.23 23.60
C ALA A 34 7.42 -7.73 24.73
N ASN A 35 8.25 -8.64 25.24
CA ASN A 35 9.38 -8.28 26.10
C ASN A 35 10.50 -7.70 25.23
N VAL A 36 10.38 -6.42 24.90
CA VAL A 36 11.47 -5.64 24.29
C VAL A 36 12.14 -4.83 25.40
N VAL A 37 13.45 -4.98 25.54
CA VAL A 37 14.26 -4.17 26.46
C VAL A 37 14.40 -2.79 25.83
N ILE A 38 13.58 -1.84 26.29
CA ILE A 38 13.75 -0.42 25.95
C ILE A 38 14.76 0.15 26.95
N PRO A 39 15.80 0.87 26.51
CA PRO A 39 16.76 1.48 27.43
C PRO A 39 16.02 2.38 28.44
N PRO A 40 16.46 2.41 29.71
CA PRO A 40 15.83 3.25 30.72
C PRO A 40 15.85 4.71 30.29
N PRO A 41 14.89 5.53 30.75
CA PRO A 41 14.96 6.97 30.54
C PRO A 41 16.33 7.50 30.99
N PRO A 42 16.89 8.50 30.29
CA PRO A 42 18.08 9.19 30.79
C PRO A 42 17.75 9.75 32.19
N GLU A 43 18.53 9.41 33.21
CA GLU A 43 18.35 9.91 34.58
C GLU A 43 18.47 11.45 34.56
N PRO A 44 17.37 12.21 34.71
CA PRO A 44 17.45 13.64 34.47
C PRO A 44 18.17 14.39 35.61
N TYR A 45 18.39 13.75 36.77
CA TYR A 45 18.97 14.39 37.95
C TYR A 45 19.83 13.41 38.78
N SER A 46 20.99 13.02 38.26
CA SER A 46 22.01 12.25 39.01
C SER A 46 22.66 13.00 40.20
N ARG A 47 22.19 14.22 40.51
CA ARG A 47 22.73 15.10 41.56
C ARG A 47 21.77 15.34 42.75
N LEU A 48 20.74 14.49 42.92
CA LEU A 48 19.86 14.53 44.10
C LEU A 48 20.63 14.42 45.42
N ASN A 49 21.74 13.68 45.42
CA ASN A 49 22.61 13.49 46.58
C ASN A 49 23.55 14.68 46.87
N GLU A 50 23.60 15.68 45.97
CA GLU A 50 24.45 16.87 46.09
C GLU A 50 23.68 18.11 46.58
N LEU A 51 22.37 18.00 46.77
CA LEU A 51 21.55 19.10 47.27
C LEU A 51 21.81 19.30 48.78
N PRO A 52 22.13 20.53 49.25
CA PRO A 52 22.29 20.82 50.68
C PRO A 52 21.04 20.41 51.46
N THR A 53 21.16 19.95 52.70
CA THR A 53 20.02 19.50 53.53
C THR A 53 19.85 20.29 54.82
N GLU A 54 20.37 21.52 54.90
CA GLU A 54 20.49 22.22 56.17
C GLU A 54 19.39 23.25 56.45
N THR A 55 18.50 23.56 55.49
CA THR A 55 17.37 24.48 55.71
C THR A 55 16.01 23.91 55.29
N GLU A 56 14.91 24.43 55.87
CA GLU A 56 13.53 24.09 55.47
C GLU A 56 13.25 24.36 53.99
N ALA A 57 13.91 25.37 53.40
CA ALA A 57 13.81 25.67 51.98
C ALA A 57 14.48 24.58 51.13
N ASP A 58 15.60 24.03 51.59
CA ASP A 58 16.29 22.94 50.90
C ASP A 58 15.50 21.61 50.98
N ALA A 59 14.83 21.36 52.10
CA ALA A 59 13.92 20.22 52.25
C ALA A 59 12.75 20.28 51.26
N LEU A 60 12.14 21.45 51.07
CA LEU A 60 11.06 21.67 50.09
C LEU A 60 11.53 21.52 48.65
N ILE A 61 12.75 21.97 48.34
CA ILE A 61 13.37 21.78 47.03
C ILE A 61 13.61 20.29 46.78
N LYS A 62 14.15 19.57 47.76
CA LYS A 62 14.38 18.13 47.66
C LYS A 62 13.08 17.36 47.43
N GLU A 63 12.03 17.64 48.22
CA GLU A 63 10.70 17.02 48.06
C GLU A 63 10.08 17.31 46.68
N SER A 64 10.26 18.54 46.17
CA SER A 64 9.76 18.91 44.83
C SER A 64 10.51 18.19 43.71
N VAL A 65 11.83 18.01 43.83
CA VAL A 65 12.64 17.27 42.85
C VAL A 65 12.31 15.78 42.91
N GLU A 66 12.13 15.20 44.09
CA GLU A 66 11.69 13.80 44.26
C GLU A 66 10.30 13.55 43.67
N SER A 67 9.37 14.49 43.86
CA SER A 67 8.03 14.41 43.26
C SER A 67 8.07 14.49 41.74
N LEU A 68 8.90 15.36 41.16
CA LEU A 68 9.09 15.46 39.72
C LEU A 68 9.77 14.21 39.15
N ASP A 69 10.79 13.66 39.81
CA ASP A 69 11.46 12.44 39.37
C ASP A 69 10.50 11.23 39.38
N THR A 70 9.66 11.13 40.41
CA THR A 70 8.60 10.11 40.49
C THR A 70 7.60 10.27 39.35
N PHE A 71 7.13 11.49 39.08
CA PHE A 71 6.22 11.78 37.97
C PHE A 71 6.83 11.43 36.61
N TYR A 72 8.10 11.78 36.38
CA TYR A 72 8.79 11.46 35.14
C TYR A 72 9.00 9.95 34.97
N LYS A 73 9.32 9.22 36.04
CA LYS A 73 9.42 7.75 36.02
C LYS A 73 8.09 7.11 35.66
N GLU A 74 7.01 7.46 36.34
CA GLU A 74 5.67 6.93 36.07
C GLU A 74 5.21 7.23 34.63
N TYR A 75 5.39 8.47 34.16
CA TYR A 75 5.07 8.87 32.79
C TYR A 75 5.89 8.08 31.76
N TYR A 76 7.18 7.86 32.02
CA TYR A 76 8.06 7.16 31.09
C TYR A 76 7.82 5.66 31.08
N GLU A 77 7.53 5.05 32.24
CA GLU A 77 7.11 3.65 32.34
C GLU A 77 5.80 3.42 31.59
N GLU A 78 4.81 4.30 31.76
CA GLU A 78 3.55 4.24 31.01
C GLU A 78 3.78 4.44 29.49
N TYR A 79 4.65 5.39 29.11
CA TYR A 79 5.03 5.61 27.72
C TYR A 79 5.70 4.38 27.09
N ILE A 80 6.65 3.75 27.79
CA ILE A 80 7.33 2.51 27.40
C ILE A 80 6.30 1.39 27.26
N GLU A 81 5.42 1.24 28.24
CA GLU A 81 4.41 0.19 28.30
C GLU A 81 3.36 0.34 27.17
N ARG A 82 3.04 1.56 26.76
CA ARG A 82 2.20 1.86 25.58
C ARG A 82 2.94 1.62 24.25
N LYS A 83 4.26 1.75 24.23
CA LYS A 83 5.10 1.56 23.03
C LYS A 83 5.55 0.12 22.80
N LYS A 84 5.39 -0.78 23.78
CA LYS A 84 5.65 -2.21 23.58
C LYS A 84 4.76 -2.76 22.45
N PRO A 85 5.35 -3.41 21.43
CA PRO A 85 4.56 -3.96 20.34
C PRO A 85 3.64 -5.07 20.86
N VAL A 86 2.37 -5.00 20.49
CA VAL A 86 1.37 -6.01 20.85
C VAL A 86 1.50 -7.19 19.90
N VAL A 87 1.89 -8.34 20.43
CA VAL A 87 1.97 -9.60 19.69
C VAL A 87 0.67 -10.37 19.92
N ARG A 88 0.04 -10.82 18.83
CA ARG A 88 -1.14 -11.68 18.85
C ARG A 88 -0.67 -13.10 18.53
N ASP A 89 -0.82 -14.02 19.49
CA ASP A 89 -0.34 -15.40 19.43
C ASP A 89 -1.27 -16.29 18.59
N ILE A 90 -1.20 -16.24 17.24
CA ILE A 90 -1.81 -17.27 16.39
C ILE A 90 -1.01 -17.54 15.11
N GLU A 91 -0.72 -18.81 14.85
CA GLU A 91 0.07 -19.34 13.73
C GLU A 91 -0.55 -19.07 12.35
N PRO A 92 -1.88 -19.19 12.13
CA PRO A 92 -2.50 -18.86 10.84
C PRO A 92 -2.35 -17.39 10.45
N ILE A 93 -2.17 -16.50 11.44
CA ILE A 93 -1.90 -15.08 11.20
C ILE A 93 -0.43 -14.85 10.77
N LYS A 94 0.52 -15.76 11.03
CA LYS A 94 1.88 -15.65 10.45
C LYS A 94 1.85 -15.75 8.91
N LEU A 95 0.90 -16.50 8.34
CA LEU A 95 0.67 -16.58 6.90
C LEU A 95 -0.09 -15.35 6.34
N GLY A 96 -0.82 -14.61 7.19
CA GLY A 96 -1.58 -13.40 6.84
C GLY A 96 -0.91 -12.07 7.23
N ARG A 97 0.07 -12.07 8.12
CA ARG A 97 0.90 -10.90 8.49
C ARG A 97 2.04 -10.78 7.50
N LYS A 98 1.84 -9.92 6.53
CA LYS A 98 2.94 -9.38 5.73
C LYS A 98 3.86 -8.57 6.64
N TYR A 99 4.95 -9.16 7.12
CA TYR A 99 6.01 -8.38 7.77
C TYR A 99 6.58 -7.45 6.69
N ILE A 100 6.40 -6.13 6.86
CA ILE A 100 6.85 -5.15 5.88
C ILE A 100 8.34 -4.94 6.09
N GLY A 101 9.15 -5.89 5.61
CA GLY A 101 10.59 -5.67 5.47
C GLY A 101 10.82 -4.49 4.52
N MET A 102 11.81 -3.65 4.81
CA MET A 102 12.20 -2.59 3.88
C MET A 102 12.89 -3.21 2.66
N ILE A 103 12.44 -2.87 1.46
CA ILE A 103 13.13 -3.25 0.22
C ILE A 103 14.01 -2.10 -0.24
N VAL A 104 15.23 -2.44 -0.62
CA VAL A 104 16.24 -1.52 -1.15
C VAL A 104 16.38 -1.80 -2.64
N LEU A 105 16.38 -0.74 -3.45
CA LEU A 105 16.68 -0.87 -4.88
C LEU A 105 18.16 -1.25 -5.03
N PRO A 106 18.52 -2.27 -5.83
CA PRO A 106 19.92 -2.64 -6.05
C PRO A 106 20.78 -1.45 -6.48
N GLN A 107 22.01 -1.39 -5.96
CA GLN A 107 22.90 -0.25 -6.16
C GLN A 107 23.17 0.03 -7.65
N PHE A 108 23.38 -1.00 -8.45
CA PHE A 108 23.59 -0.85 -9.90
C PHE A 108 22.38 -0.24 -10.62
N LEU A 109 21.15 -0.47 -10.14
CA LEU A 109 19.95 0.17 -10.69
C LEU A 109 19.81 1.61 -10.26
N ILE A 110 20.24 1.95 -9.05
CA ILE A 110 20.34 3.35 -8.61
C ILE A 110 21.33 4.09 -9.53
N GLU A 111 22.48 3.50 -9.81
CA GLU A 111 23.50 4.06 -10.69
C GLU A 111 23.00 4.23 -12.13
N ALA A 112 22.39 3.18 -12.72
CA ALA A 112 21.79 3.25 -14.04
C ALA A 112 20.71 4.34 -14.14
N ALA A 113 19.86 4.45 -13.11
CA ALA A 113 18.82 5.49 -13.07
C ALA A 113 19.41 6.89 -12.92
N MET A 114 20.45 7.06 -12.10
CA MET A 114 21.14 8.35 -11.95
C MET A 114 21.86 8.76 -13.23
N GLU A 115 22.48 7.81 -13.93
CA GLU A 115 23.14 8.02 -15.22
C GLU A 115 22.13 8.54 -16.26
N TYR A 116 20.96 7.91 -16.37
CA TYR A 116 19.88 8.40 -17.25
C TYR A 116 19.40 9.82 -16.89
N LEU A 117 19.40 10.16 -15.59
CA LEU A 117 18.90 11.44 -15.08
C LEU A 117 19.95 12.56 -15.04
N LYS A 118 21.24 12.26 -15.29
CA LYS A 118 22.35 13.19 -15.03
C LYS A 118 22.24 14.52 -15.77
N ASP A 119 21.73 14.49 -17.00
CA ASP A 119 21.63 15.65 -17.89
C ASP A 119 20.25 16.34 -17.83
N LYS A 120 19.34 15.89 -16.96
CA LYS A 120 18.01 16.48 -16.83
C LYS A 120 18.05 17.72 -15.93
N ASP A 121 17.25 18.73 -16.28
CA ASP A 121 17.08 19.90 -15.42
C ASP A 121 16.45 19.47 -14.08
N LYS A 122 17.19 19.69 -12.98
CA LYS A 122 16.80 19.24 -11.63
C LYS A 122 15.54 19.93 -11.11
N LYS A 123 15.29 21.20 -11.49
CA LYS A 123 14.10 21.94 -11.08
C LYS A 123 12.88 21.42 -11.83
N LEU A 124 12.98 21.25 -13.14
CA LEU A 124 11.90 20.69 -13.96
C LEU A 124 11.58 19.25 -13.54
N LEU A 125 12.60 18.40 -13.32
CA LEU A 125 12.42 17.02 -12.86
C LEU A 125 11.63 16.96 -11.55
N ARG A 126 11.90 17.88 -10.62
CA ARG A 126 11.15 18.00 -9.36
C ARG A 126 9.71 18.43 -9.61
N VAL A 127 9.47 19.44 -10.44
CA VAL A 127 8.11 19.89 -10.77
C VAL A 127 7.30 18.75 -11.39
N ASP A 128 7.90 18.01 -12.33
CA ASP A 128 7.26 16.87 -12.99
C ASP A 128 7.00 15.71 -12.01
N THR A 129 7.94 15.46 -11.09
CA THR A 129 7.76 14.47 -10.02
C THR A 129 6.55 14.80 -9.16
N LEU A 130 6.42 16.06 -8.72
CA LEU A 130 5.28 16.49 -7.91
C LEU A 130 3.97 16.44 -8.70
N ARG A 131 3.99 16.78 -9.99
CA ARG A 131 2.82 16.68 -10.88
C ARG A 131 2.34 15.23 -11.04
N ILE A 132 3.24 14.26 -11.23
CA ILE A 132 2.88 12.84 -11.26
C ILE A 132 2.29 12.40 -9.92
N ILE A 133 2.93 12.78 -8.80
CA ILE A 133 2.43 12.42 -7.47
C ILE A 133 1.03 13.01 -7.24
N ASP A 134 0.80 14.26 -7.60
CA ASP A 134 -0.52 14.88 -7.51
C ASP A 134 -1.56 14.15 -8.35
N SER A 135 -1.24 13.83 -9.61
CA SER A 135 -2.15 13.06 -10.45
C SER A 135 -2.51 11.71 -9.82
N LEU A 136 -1.54 10.99 -9.24
CA LEU A 136 -1.83 9.74 -8.54
C LEU A 136 -2.71 9.98 -7.29
N ARG A 137 -2.41 11.03 -6.50
CA ARG A 137 -3.16 11.42 -5.30
C ARG A 137 -4.58 11.88 -5.58
N SER A 138 -4.85 12.42 -6.76
CA SER A 138 -6.20 12.86 -7.17
C SER A 138 -7.25 11.75 -7.07
N THR A 139 -6.82 10.49 -7.08
CA THR A 139 -7.68 9.31 -6.99
C THR A 139 -7.69 8.62 -5.63
N GLU A 140 -6.93 9.11 -4.64
CA GLU A 140 -6.80 8.46 -3.32
C GLU A 140 -8.11 8.42 -2.54
N LYS A 141 -8.90 9.50 -2.62
CA LYS A 141 -10.16 9.67 -1.87
C LYS A 141 -11.42 9.41 -2.70
N LEU A 142 -11.30 9.05 -3.98
CA LEU A 142 -12.46 8.83 -4.83
C LEU A 142 -13.21 7.56 -4.42
N ASN A 143 -14.48 7.71 -4.06
CA ASN A 143 -15.40 6.60 -3.81
C ASN A 143 -16.60 6.69 -4.77
N LEU A 144 -16.64 5.80 -5.76
CA LEU A 144 -17.66 5.79 -6.82
C LEU A 144 -19.06 5.43 -6.32
N GLU A 145 -19.20 4.67 -5.22
CA GLU A 145 -20.50 4.32 -4.63
C GLU A 145 -21.18 5.55 -4.03
N LYS A 146 -20.42 6.38 -3.29
CA LYS A 146 -20.90 7.70 -2.83
C LYS A 146 -21.28 8.60 -4.00
N TYR A 147 -20.50 8.56 -5.08
CA TYR A 147 -20.75 9.34 -6.30
C TYR A 147 -22.08 8.95 -6.97
N LYS A 148 -22.31 7.64 -7.16
CA LYS A 148 -23.55 7.10 -7.77
C LYS A 148 -24.79 7.29 -6.90
N LYS A 149 -24.66 7.24 -5.57
CA LYS A 149 -25.79 7.47 -4.65
C LYS A 149 -26.26 8.93 -4.70
N ASN A 150 -25.32 9.87 -4.80
CA ASN A 150 -25.62 11.29 -4.94
C ASN A 150 -26.23 11.63 -6.31
N SER A 151 -25.81 10.96 -7.40
CA SER A 151 -26.42 11.17 -8.72
C SER A 151 -27.85 10.62 -8.80
N LYS A 152 -28.15 9.47 -8.20
CA LYS A 152 -29.51 8.89 -8.16
C LYS A 152 -30.51 9.67 -7.31
N LEU A 153 -30.06 10.34 -6.24
CA LEU A 153 -30.91 11.23 -5.43
C LEU A 153 -31.39 12.45 -6.23
N ARG A 154 -30.62 12.89 -7.24
CA ARG A 154 -30.91 14.09 -8.02
C ARG A 154 -31.87 13.86 -9.19
N VAL A 155 -31.85 12.67 -9.82
CA VAL A 155 -32.88 12.28 -10.83
C VAL A 155 -34.29 12.28 -10.22
N LYS A 156 -34.42 12.09 -8.90
CA LYS A 156 -35.71 12.21 -8.20
C LYS A 156 -36.13 13.65 -7.89
N SER A 157 -35.21 14.62 -7.93
CA SER A 157 -35.51 16.04 -7.64
C SER A 157 -35.74 16.90 -8.88
N GLU A 158 -35.58 16.35 -10.09
CA GLU A 158 -35.74 17.07 -11.38
C GLU A 158 -37.19 17.40 -11.79
N ASN A 159 -38.14 17.41 -10.84
CA ASN A 159 -39.47 18.00 -11.03
C ASN A 159 -39.60 19.41 -10.41
N GLY A 160 -38.50 20.06 -10.03
CA GLY A 160 -38.48 21.43 -9.51
C GLY A 160 -37.42 22.28 -10.21
N LEU A 161 -37.88 23.25 -11.00
CA LEU A 161 -37.08 24.26 -11.70
C LEU A 161 -36.38 25.19 -10.70
N GLU A 162 -35.05 25.19 -10.67
CA GLU A 162 -34.24 26.39 -10.40
C GLU A 162 -32.90 26.27 -11.16
N GLU A 163 -32.71 27.14 -12.16
CA GLU A 163 -31.41 27.39 -12.79
C GLU A 163 -30.48 28.08 -11.78
N ASN A 164 -29.34 27.46 -11.50
CA ASN A 164 -28.23 28.13 -10.83
C ASN A 164 -26.91 27.69 -11.49
N ASP A 165 -26.32 28.65 -12.21
CA ASP A 165 -25.13 28.60 -13.05
C ASP A 165 -23.83 28.56 -12.23
N ASP A 166 -23.56 27.45 -11.52
CA ASP A 166 -22.27 27.29 -10.82
C ASP A 166 -21.87 25.82 -10.58
N THR A 167 -21.97 24.99 -11.61
CA THR A 167 -21.47 23.61 -11.62
C THR A 167 -20.00 23.59 -12.07
N SER A 168 -19.06 23.56 -11.12
CA SER A 168 -17.70 23.14 -11.45
C SER A 168 -17.74 21.67 -11.87
N ASN A 169 -17.28 21.35 -13.08
CA ASN A 169 -17.19 19.98 -13.58
C ASN A 169 -15.93 19.30 -13.04
N VAL A 170 -16.06 18.15 -12.36
CA VAL A 170 -14.91 17.28 -12.07
C VAL A 170 -14.80 16.26 -13.20
N TYR A 171 -13.61 16.14 -13.80
CA TYR A 171 -13.38 15.16 -14.85
C TYR A 171 -12.92 13.84 -14.23
N ILE A 172 -13.67 12.75 -14.43
CA ILE A 172 -13.24 11.40 -14.05
C ILE A 172 -13.00 10.61 -15.33
N ASN A 173 -11.76 10.16 -15.54
CA ASN A 173 -11.34 9.45 -16.75
C ASN A 173 -11.81 10.18 -18.01
N GLY A 174 -11.46 11.47 -18.16
CA GLY A 174 -11.78 12.27 -19.35
C GLY A 174 -13.26 12.65 -19.57
N LYS A 175 -14.20 12.28 -18.68
CA LYS A 175 -15.61 12.70 -18.75
C LYS A 175 -15.96 13.71 -17.66
N ALA A 176 -16.61 14.80 -18.05
CA ALA A 176 -17.18 15.76 -17.12
C ALA A 176 -18.24 15.07 -16.24
N ALA A 177 -18.13 15.26 -14.94
CA ALA A 177 -19.03 14.70 -13.95
C ALA A 177 -19.43 15.82 -12.98
N GLU A 178 -20.74 15.97 -12.74
CA GLU A 178 -21.27 17.06 -11.91
C GLU A 178 -20.92 16.88 -10.43
N THR A 179 -20.33 17.91 -9.82
CA THR A 179 -20.01 17.91 -8.38
C THR A 179 -21.11 18.59 -7.55
N PRO A 180 -21.65 17.93 -6.49
CA PRO A 180 -22.57 18.59 -5.56
C PRO A 180 -21.84 19.52 -4.56
N LYS A 181 -22.50 20.63 -4.16
CA LYS A 181 -22.01 21.68 -3.21
C LYS A 181 -21.55 21.16 -1.84
N ASN A 182 -21.83 19.90 -1.47
CA ASN A 182 -21.48 19.33 -0.17
C ASN A 182 -20.19 18.48 -0.13
N VAL A 183 -19.37 18.48 -1.20
CA VAL A 183 -18.09 17.73 -1.27
C VAL A 183 -16.91 18.49 -0.60
N VAL A 184 -17.18 19.55 0.17
CA VAL A 184 -16.15 20.46 0.73
C VAL A 184 -15.19 19.78 1.72
N LYS A 185 -15.46 18.56 2.22
CA LYS A 185 -14.59 17.91 3.23
C LYS A 185 -13.52 16.94 2.70
N ASP A 186 -13.63 16.47 1.45
CA ASP A 186 -12.77 15.38 0.93
C ASP A 186 -11.93 15.78 -0.30
N GLN A 187 -11.67 17.07 -0.50
CA GLN A 187 -10.82 17.55 -1.60
C GLN A 187 -9.34 17.17 -1.38
N VAL A 188 -8.68 16.77 -2.46
CA VAL A 188 -7.22 16.55 -2.48
C VAL A 188 -6.58 17.75 -3.16
N HIS A 189 -5.72 18.46 -2.45
CA HIS A 189 -5.04 19.65 -2.98
C HIS A 189 -3.67 19.31 -3.56
N SER A 190 -3.26 20.07 -4.58
CA SER A 190 -1.96 19.93 -5.24
C SER A 190 -0.81 20.23 -4.29
N LEU A 191 0.27 19.44 -4.36
CA LEU A 191 1.53 19.72 -3.67
C LEU A 191 2.30 20.90 -4.27
N LEU A 192 2.00 21.28 -5.51
CA LEU A 192 2.61 22.42 -6.18
C LEU A 192 1.90 23.74 -5.82
N ASN A 193 0.57 23.70 -5.70
CA ASN A 193 -0.24 24.82 -5.26
C ASN A 193 -1.39 24.34 -4.37
N ASN A 194 -1.30 24.60 -3.07
CA ASN A 194 -2.31 24.16 -2.10
C ASN A 194 -3.68 24.83 -2.30
N GLU A 195 -3.79 25.88 -3.12
CA GLU A 195 -5.07 26.49 -3.49
C GLU A 195 -5.80 25.71 -4.61
N VAL A 196 -5.10 24.81 -5.31
CA VAL A 196 -5.65 24.03 -6.43
C VAL A 196 -6.17 22.69 -5.94
N VAL A 197 -7.47 22.46 -6.15
CA VAL A 197 -8.12 21.16 -5.96
C VAL A 197 -7.83 20.26 -7.17
N LEU A 198 -7.35 19.06 -6.93
CA LEU A 198 -7.01 18.10 -7.98
C LEU A 198 -8.26 17.42 -8.54
N SER A 199 -8.39 17.43 -9.87
CA SER A 199 -9.29 16.55 -10.59
C SER A 199 -8.56 15.27 -11.03
N PRO A 200 -9.27 14.14 -11.15
CA PRO A 200 -8.69 12.91 -11.68
C PRO A 200 -8.13 13.11 -13.10
N HIS A 201 -6.81 12.99 -13.25
CA HIS A 201 -6.11 13.25 -14.50
C HIS A 201 -5.66 11.95 -15.19
N ASN A 202 -5.75 11.92 -16.53
CA ASN A 202 -5.13 10.89 -17.36
C ASN A 202 -3.63 11.18 -17.52
N LEU A 203 -2.76 10.40 -16.88
CA LEU A 203 -1.32 10.54 -17.06
C LEU A 203 -0.89 10.05 -18.44
N GLU A 204 -0.26 10.93 -19.20
CA GLU A 204 0.48 10.57 -20.41
C GLU A 204 1.98 10.68 -20.12
N TYR A 205 2.70 9.58 -20.35
CA TYR A 205 4.13 9.51 -20.05
C TYR A 205 4.96 9.96 -21.25
N GLY A 206 5.23 11.27 -21.34
CA GLY A 206 6.24 11.84 -22.23
C GLY A 206 7.66 11.75 -21.65
N ARG A 207 8.67 12.27 -22.35
CA ARG A 207 10.09 12.23 -21.89
C ARG A 207 10.29 12.76 -20.47
N ARG A 208 9.63 13.86 -20.13
CA ARG A 208 9.75 14.52 -18.81
C ARG A 208 9.05 13.70 -17.73
N GLU A 209 7.86 13.20 -18.02
CA GLU A 209 7.06 12.37 -17.14
C GLU A 209 7.73 11.01 -16.89
N SER A 210 8.29 10.37 -17.90
CA SER A 210 9.07 9.12 -17.75
C SER A 210 10.30 9.33 -16.87
N SER A 211 11.03 10.45 -17.05
CA SER A 211 12.18 10.80 -16.19
C SER A 211 11.73 11.03 -14.73
N ALA A 212 10.61 11.73 -14.53
CA ALA A 212 10.04 11.95 -13.21
C ALA A 212 9.51 10.65 -12.58
N TYR A 213 8.93 9.75 -13.36
CA TYR A 213 8.50 8.43 -12.90
C TYR A 213 9.70 7.60 -12.43
N LEU A 214 10.78 7.56 -13.22
CA LEU A 214 12.03 6.91 -12.84
C LEU A 214 12.57 7.47 -11.51
N ALA A 215 12.66 8.80 -11.41
CA ALA A 215 13.22 9.45 -10.24
C ALA A 215 12.39 9.26 -8.96
N SER A 216 11.09 8.95 -9.07
CA SER A 216 10.16 9.03 -7.94
C SER A 216 9.35 7.77 -7.66
N ARG A 217 8.89 7.05 -8.68
CA ARG A 217 8.01 5.89 -8.56
C ARG A 217 8.75 4.57 -8.69
N PHE A 218 9.79 4.52 -9.52
CA PHE A 218 10.54 3.28 -9.81
C PHE A 218 10.99 2.50 -8.57
N PRO A 219 11.63 3.10 -7.53
CA PRO A 219 12.05 2.33 -6.35
C PRO A 219 10.88 1.74 -5.56
N SER A 220 9.80 2.49 -5.45
CA SER A 220 8.55 2.08 -4.79
C SER A 220 7.85 0.94 -5.53
N THR A 221 7.73 1.05 -6.87
CA THR A 221 7.15 0.03 -7.72
C THR A 221 7.98 -1.26 -7.68
N PHE A 222 9.32 -1.13 -7.74
CA PHE A 222 10.25 -2.25 -7.60
C PHE A 222 10.04 -3.00 -6.27
N GLY A 223 9.94 -2.26 -5.16
CA GLY A 223 9.70 -2.87 -3.86
C GLY A 223 8.41 -3.67 -3.80
N VAL A 224 7.30 -3.11 -4.31
CA VAL A 224 6.01 -3.82 -4.30
C VAL A 224 6.07 -5.11 -5.12
N ILE A 225 6.58 -5.05 -6.35
CA ILE A 225 6.62 -6.21 -7.25
C ILE A 225 7.58 -7.27 -6.70
N THR A 226 8.77 -6.87 -6.24
CA THR A 226 9.76 -7.77 -5.62
C THR A 226 9.16 -8.49 -4.41
N ASN A 227 8.40 -7.77 -3.56
CA ASN A 227 7.73 -8.42 -2.44
C ASN A 227 6.71 -9.47 -2.92
N ILE A 228 5.89 -9.15 -3.92
CA ILE A 228 4.88 -10.09 -4.44
C ILE A 228 5.56 -11.32 -5.05
N PHE A 229 6.64 -11.13 -5.81
CA PHE A 229 7.42 -12.23 -6.38
C PHE A 229 8.08 -13.09 -5.30
N ASN A 230 8.61 -12.49 -4.24
CA ASN A 230 9.12 -13.21 -3.07
C ASN A 230 8.00 -13.99 -2.34
N GLU A 231 6.78 -13.47 -2.31
CA GLU A 231 5.63 -14.20 -1.78
C GLU A 231 5.26 -15.40 -2.66
N ILE A 232 5.29 -15.24 -3.98
CA ILE A 232 5.08 -16.33 -4.95
C ILE A 232 6.16 -17.40 -4.79
N SER A 233 7.44 -17.03 -4.71
CA SER A 233 8.54 -18.00 -4.56
C SER A 233 8.46 -18.76 -3.25
N LYS A 234 7.99 -18.14 -2.16
CA LYS A 234 7.75 -18.83 -0.88
C LYS A 234 6.56 -19.79 -0.93
N ARG A 235 5.48 -19.41 -1.61
CA ARG A 235 4.27 -20.25 -1.75
C ARG A 235 4.46 -21.37 -2.78
N ILE A 236 5.38 -21.21 -3.73
CA ILE A 236 5.72 -22.19 -4.77
C ILE A 236 7.25 -22.30 -4.89
N PRO A 237 7.93 -22.99 -3.96
CA PRO A 237 9.40 -23.03 -3.90
C PRO A 237 10.09 -23.51 -5.18
N ASP A 238 9.45 -24.43 -5.92
CA ASP A 238 10.00 -24.98 -7.17
C ASP A 238 9.67 -24.16 -8.42
N PHE A 239 8.96 -23.03 -8.27
CA PHE A 239 8.55 -22.20 -9.40
C PHE A 239 9.74 -21.53 -10.08
N LYS A 240 9.97 -21.89 -11.35
CA LYS A 240 11.07 -21.41 -12.19
C LYS A 240 10.50 -20.85 -13.50
N PRO A 241 9.95 -19.63 -13.48
CA PRO A 241 9.32 -19.07 -14.66
C PRO A 241 10.35 -18.82 -15.75
N LYS A 242 10.07 -19.30 -16.97
CA LYS A 242 10.94 -19.12 -18.14
C LYS A 242 10.51 -17.94 -18.99
N ARG A 243 9.20 -17.68 -19.09
CA ARG A 243 8.64 -16.65 -19.96
C ARG A 243 7.76 -15.67 -19.18
N ILE A 244 8.09 -14.39 -19.19
CA ILE A 244 7.31 -13.36 -18.50
C ILE A 244 6.70 -12.40 -19.52
N LEU A 245 5.41 -12.09 -19.36
CA LEU A 245 4.73 -10.99 -20.02
C LEU A 245 4.42 -9.92 -18.98
N ASP A 246 4.78 -8.67 -19.26
CA ASP A 246 4.58 -7.52 -18.39
C ASP A 246 3.78 -6.45 -19.14
N TYR A 247 2.50 -6.32 -18.81
CA TYR A 247 1.57 -5.39 -19.45
C TYR A 247 1.49 -4.07 -18.68
N GLY A 248 1.79 -2.97 -19.36
CA GLY A 248 2.09 -1.67 -18.76
C GLY A 248 3.45 -1.71 -18.05
N CYS A 249 4.49 -2.18 -18.75
CA CYS A 249 5.79 -2.44 -18.14
C CYS A 249 6.52 -1.18 -17.65
N GLY A 250 6.13 0.00 -18.13
CA GLY A 250 6.79 1.27 -17.84
C GLY A 250 8.30 1.18 -18.12
N PRO A 251 9.16 1.58 -17.18
CA PRO A 251 10.61 1.48 -17.33
C PRO A 251 11.17 0.05 -17.13
N GLY A 252 10.35 -0.99 -17.29
CA GLY A 252 10.74 -2.39 -17.10
C GLY A 252 10.91 -2.79 -15.62
N THR A 253 10.10 -2.26 -14.71
CA THR A 253 10.29 -2.51 -13.27
C THR A 253 10.09 -3.98 -12.88
N THR A 254 9.16 -4.67 -13.55
CA THR A 254 8.91 -6.10 -13.36
C THR A 254 10.10 -6.94 -13.82
N LEU A 255 10.80 -6.55 -14.90
CA LEU A 255 12.01 -7.22 -15.38
C LEU A 255 13.05 -7.30 -14.26
N TRP A 256 13.32 -6.16 -13.62
CA TRP A 256 14.31 -6.08 -12.55
C TRP A 256 13.89 -6.84 -11.28
N SER A 257 12.61 -6.77 -10.94
CA SER A 257 12.06 -7.55 -9.81
C SER A 257 12.15 -9.05 -10.08
N ALA A 258 11.90 -9.49 -11.31
CA ALA A 258 12.05 -10.88 -11.73
C ALA A 258 13.53 -11.32 -11.76
N ASN A 259 14.44 -10.42 -12.16
CA ASN A 259 15.87 -10.68 -12.13
C ASN A 259 16.39 -10.90 -10.69
N GLU A 260 15.85 -10.16 -9.72
CA GLU A 260 16.19 -10.32 -8.30
C GLU A 260 15.72 -11.68 -7.75
N ILE A 261 14.48 -12.08 -8.03
CA ILE A 261 13.88 -13.28 -7.43
C ILE A 261 14.20 -14.56 -8.21
N TRP A 262 14.17 -14.51 -9.54
CA TRP A 262 14.32 -15.66 -10.43
C TRP A 262 15.48 -15.51 -11.43
N GLY A 263 16.46 -14.66 -11.11
CA GLY A 263 17.62 -14.41 -11.97
C GLY A 263 18.27 -15.68 -12.51
N GLY A 264 18.49 -15.73 -13.82
CA GLY A 264 19.06 -16.88 -14.52
C GLY A 264 18.08 -18.04 -14.79
N LYS A 265 16.81 -17.94 -14.37
CA LYS A 265 15.72 -18.87 -14.75
C LYS A 265 14.82 -18.31 -15.84
N VAL A 266 14.66 -16.99 -15.89
CA VAL A 266 13.89 -16.30 -16.93
C VAL A 266 14.68 -16.29 -18.23
N GLU A 267 14.13 -16.94 -19.25
CA GLU A 267 14.72 -17.05 -20.59
C GLU A 267 14.23 -15.92 -21.50
N TYR A 268 12.95 -15.56 -21.41
CA TYR A 268 12.31 -14.55 -22.26
C TYR A 268 11.43 -13.61 -21.45
N TYR A 269 11.62 -12.30 -21.62
CA TYR A 269 10.76 -11.26 -21.08
C TYR A 269 10.15 -10.42 -22.20
N TYR A 270 8.83 -10.22 -22.13
CA TYR A 270 8.09 -9.37 -23.05
C TYR A 270 7.41 -8.23 -22.29
N GLY A 271 7.95 -7.02 -22.43
CA GLY A 271 7.36 -5.81 -21.89
C GLY A 271 6.46 -5.13 -22.91
N VAL A 272 5.25 -4.74 -22.49
CA VAL A 272 4.31 -4.00 -23.32
C VAL A 272 3.96 -2.70 -22.63
N ASP A 273 4.14 -1.56 -23.30
CA ASP A 273 3.72 -0.25 -22.79
C ASP A 273 3.36 0.72 -23.93
N VAL A 274 2.24 1.42 -23.81
CA VAL A 274 1.76 2.33 -24.87
C VAL A 274 2.70 3.52 -25.09
N SER A 275 3.49 3.90 -24.07
CA SER A 275 4.45 5.00 -24.13
C SER A 275 5.80 4.56 -24.67
N GLU A 276 6.16 5.04 -25.86
CA GLU A 276 7.51 4.88 -26.42
C GLU A 276 8.60 5.41 -25.48
N ASN A 277 8.34 6.54 -24.79
CA ASN A 277 9.31 7.12 -23.87
C ASN A 277 9.57 6.26 -22.63
N MET A 278 8.59 5.43 -22.22
CA MET A 278 8.79 4.44 -21.15
C MET A 278 9.61 3.25 -21.64
N LEU A 279 9.36 2.79 -22.87
CA LEU A 279 10.11 1.69 -23.48
C LEU A 279 11.57 2.07 -23.74
N GLU A 280 11.83 3.25 -24.34
CA GLU A 280 13.17 3.79 -24.54
C GLU A 280 13.92 3.95 -23.21
N LEU A 281 13.22 4.41 -22.17
CA LEU A 281 13.76 4.48 -20.82
C LEU A 281 14.11 3.08 -20.28
N ALA A 282 13.22 2.09 -20.45
CA ALA A 282 13.49 0.72 -20.01
C ALA A 282 14.76 0.17 -20.66
N GLU A 283 14.91 0.35 -21.98
CA GLU A 283 16.10 -0.05 -22.72
C GLU A 283 17.35 0.68 -22.23
N SER A 284 17.27 1.99 -22.00
CA SER A 284 18.40 2.79 -21.48
C SER A 284 18.89 2.31 -20.11
N ILE A 285 17.96 1.95 -19.20
CA ILE A 285 18.32 1.41 -17.88
C ILE A 285 19.00 0.04 -18.02
N ILE A 286 18.54 -0.79 -18.96
CA ILE A 286 19.14 -2.09 -19.23
C ILE A 286 20.56 -1.96 -19.77
N GLU A 287 20.77 -1.08 -20.75
CA GLU A 287 22.11 -0.80 -21.29
C GLU A 287 23.07 -0.30 -20.20
N SER A 288 22.60 0.63 -19.37
CA SER A 288 23.40 1.20 -18.27
C SER A 288 23.68 0.21 -17.14
N SER A 289 22.93 -0.89 -17.05
CA SER A 289 23.09 -1.91 -16.01
C SER A 289 24.12 -3.00 -16.35
N GLY A 290 24.63 -3.04 -17.58
CA GLY A 290 25.63 -4.02 -18.04
C GLY A 290 25.20 -5.48 -17.80
N ASP A 291 26.13 -6.30 -17.31
CA ASP A 291 25.92 -7.74 -17.11
C ASP A 291 25.08 -8.11 -15.86
N ASN A 292 24.55 -7.12 -15.14
CA ASN A 292 23.70 -7.38 -13.96
C ASN A 292 22.35 -8.01 -14.31
N LEU A 293 21.91 -7.88 -15.57
CA LEU A 293 20.68 -8.49 -16.05
C LEU A 293 20.93 -9.93 -16.53
N LYS A 294 20.33 -10.90 -15.85
CA LYS A 294 20.48 -12.33 -16.14
C LYS A 294 19.45 -12.88 -17.13
N VAL A 295 18.49 -12.05 -17.56
CA VAL A 295 17.44 -12.43 -18.51
C VAL A 295 18.02 -12.38 -19.93
N LYS A 296 17.94 -13.51 -20.64
CA LYS A 296 18.63 -13.70 -21.92
C LYS A 296 17.99 -12.92 -23.07
N GLU A 297 16.71 -13.17 -23.30
CA GLU A 297 15.96 -12.55 -24.39
C GLU A 297 14.93 -11.59 -23.83
N ARG A 298 14.81 -10.44 -24.49
CA ARG A 298 13.87 -9.39 -24.11
C ARG A 298 13.28 -8.76 -25.36
N ARG A 299 12.00 -8.40 -25.27
CA ARG A 299 11.28 -7.66 -26.30
C ARG A 299 10.42 -6.59 -25.63
N PHE A 300 10.43 -5.40 -26.20
CA PHE A 300 9.57 -4.29 -25.81
C PHE A 300 8.69 -3.90 -26.98
N GLU A 301 7.38 -3.79 -26.77
CA GLU A 301 6.45 -3.32 -27.80
C GLU A 301 5.37 -2.41 -27.25
N ARG A 302 4.80 -1.60 -28.14
CA ARG A 302 3.75 -0.66 -27.75
C ARG A 302 2.40 -1.30 -27.48
N TYR A 303 2.12 -2.39 -28.19
CA TYR A 303 0.81 -3.02 -28.19
C TYR A 303 0.99 -4.51 -27.94
N LEU A 304 0.07 -5.05 -27.14
CA LEU A 304 0.07 -6.47 -26.80
C LEU A 304 -0.16 -7.29 -28.07
N ALA A 305 0.78 -8.19 -28.36
CA ALA A 305 0.62 -9.13 -29.47
C ALA A 305 -0.63 -10.01 -29.26
N PRO A 306 -1.32 -10.42 -30.35
CA PRO A 306 -2.42 -11.38 -30.27
C PRO A 306 -1.98 -12.68 -29.60
N GLU A 307 -2.93 -13.34 -28.94
CA GLU A 307 -2.72 -14.66 -28.35
C GLU A 307 -2.22 -15.66 -29.39
N ARG A 308 -1.22 -16.45 -29.00
CA ARG A 308 -0.71 -17.57 -29.79
C ARG A 308 -0.54 -18.77 -28.88
N GLU A 309 -1.16 -19.88 -29.24
CA GLU A 309 -1.26 -21.09 -28.41
C GLU A 309 0.14 -21.68 -28.09
N ASP A 310 1.10 -21.53 -29.00
CA ASP A 310 2.51 -21.93 -28.84
C ASP A 310 3.33 -20.98 -27.94
N LYS A 311 2.74 -19.85 -27.48
CA LYS A 311 3.47 -18.75 -26.82
C LYS A 311 2.79 -18.21 -25.56
N LYS A 312 2.19 -19.07 -24.73
CA LYS A 312 1.76 -18.68 -23.37
C LYS A 312 2.95 -18.41 -22.43
N TYR A 313 2.71 -17.63 -21.38
CA TYR A 313 3.74 -17.14 -20.44
C TYR A 313 3.61 -17.77 -19.04
N ASP A 314 4.72 -18.33 -18.53
CA ASP A 314 5.14 -18.27 -17.11
C ASP A 314 4.25 -17.45 -16.19
N VAL A 315 4.56 -16.17 -16.24
CA VAL A 315 3.99 -15.16 -15.38
C VAL A 315 3.50 -14.07 -16.29
N VAL A 316 2.22 -13.72 -16.16
CA VAL A 316 1.67 -12.50 -16.73
C VAL A 316 1.50 -11.51 -15.60
N VAL A 317 2.01 -10.30 -15.79
CA VAL A 317 1.98 -9.23 -14.78
C VAL A 317 1.29 -8.01 -15.37
N SER A 318 0.44 -7.37 -14.59
CA SER A 318 0.03 -5.99 -14.81
C SER A 318 0.16 -5.25 -13.49
N SER A 319 1.09 -4.31 -13.43
CA SER A 319 1.39 -3.56 -12.22
C SER A 319 1.09 -2.08 -12.38
N PHE A 320 0.14 -1.59 -11.58
CA PHE A 320 -0.32 -0.20 -11.54
C PHE A 320 -0.94 0.31 -12.85
N THR A 321 -1.32 -0.59 -13.76
CA THR A 321 -1.85 -0.25 -15.10
C THR A 321 -3.38 -0.13 -15.12
N PHE A 322 -4.10 -0.94 -14.33
CA PHE A 322 -5.57 -0.97 -14.36
C PHE A 322 -6.21 0.37 -13.98
N SER A 323 -5.54 1.13 -13.11
CA SER A 323 -5.93 2.49 -12.77
C SER A 323 -5.71 3.51 -13.89
N GLU A 324 -4.87 3.21 -14.87
CA GLU A 324 -4.59 4.07 -16.03
C GLU A 324 -5.50 3.73 -17.22
N LEU A 325 -6.17 2.58 -17.19
CA LEU A 325 -7.16 2.22 -18.21
C LEU A 325 -8.42 3.09 -18.10
N TYR A 326 -8.92 3.56 -19.23
CA TYR A 326 -9.96 4.59 -19.28
C TYR A 326 -11.31 4.16 -18.69
N ASN A 327 -11.73 2.90 -18.90
CA ASN A 327 -13.06 2.43 -18.48
C ASN A 327 -13.06 0.96 -18.07
N ASP A 328 -14.15 0.54 -17.42
CA ASP A 328 -14.30 -0.82 -16.87
C ASP A 328 -14.38 -1.90 -17.95
N ASP A 329 -14.92 -1.59 -19.14
CA ASP A 329 -14.98 -2.52 -20.28
C ASP A 329 -13.58 -2.85 -20.80
N LEU A 330 -12.73 -1.83 -20.95
CA LEU A 330 -11.33 -2.00 -21.34
C LEU A 330 -10.55 -2.77 -20.28
N ARG A 331 -10.77 -2.50 -18.98
CA ARG A 331 -10.17 -3.29 -17.89
C ARG A 331 -10.56 -4.76 -17.97
N LYS A 332 -11.85 -5.05 -18.21
CA LYS A 332 -12.36 -6.41 -18.35
C LYS A 332 -11.75 -7.13 -19.56
N LYS A 333 -11.76 -6.49 -20.74
CA LYS A 333 -11.14 -7.05 -21.96
C LYS A 333 -9.64 -7.27 -21.82
N THR A 334 -8.96 -6.37 -21.12
CA THR A 334 -7.53 -6.51 -20.79
C THR A 334 -7.33 -7.72 -19.87
N LEU A 335 -8.12 -7.85 -18.80
CA LEU A 335 -8.06 -9.00 -17.90
C LEU A 335 -8.26 -10.33 -18.66
N GLU A 336 -9.26 -10.39 -19.53
CA GLU A 336 -9.54 -11.53 -20.40
C GLU A 336 -8.34 -11.90 -21.27
N SER A 337 -7.75 -10.92 -21.96
CA SER A 337 -6.59 -11.13 -22.83
C SER A 337 -5.32 -11.53 -22.07
N LEU A 338 -5.08 -10.95 -20.89
CA LEU A 338 -3.94 -11.32 -20.05
C LEU A 338 -4.10 -12.75 -19.51
N TRP A 339 -5.30 -13.12 -19.07
CA TRP A 339 -5.57 -14.47 -18.59
C TRP A 339 -5.40 -15.52 -19.69
N SER A 340 -5.86 -15.25 -20.92
CA SER A 340 -5.73 -16.21 -22.03
C SER A 340 -4.26 -16.50 -22.38
N GLN A 341 -3.39 -15.51 -22.25
CA GLN A 341 -1.94 -15.65 -22.46
C GLN A 341 -1.17 -16.20 -21.23
N THR A 342 -1.83 -16.39 -20.09
CA THR A 342 -1.22 -16.93 -18.88
C THR A 342 -1.09 -18.45 -18.95
N ARG A 343 0.12 -18.99 -18.74
CA ARG A 343 0.37 -20.44 -18.61
C ARG A 343 0.23 -20.94 -17.18
N ASP A 344 0.81 -20.24 -16.22
CA ASP A 344 0.79 -20.65 -14.80
C ASP A 344 0.24 -19.53 -13.91
N VAL A 345 0.93 -18.39 -13.79
CA VAL A 345 0.60 -17.36 -12.80
C VAL A 345 0.20 -16.03 -13.44
N LEU A 346 -0.94 -15.47 -13.03
CA LEU A 346 -1.33 -14.09 -13.31
C LEU A 346 -1.17 -13.24 -12.05
N VAL A 347 -0.48 -12.10 -12.16
CA VAL A 347 -0.27 -11.12 -11.09
C VAL A 347 -0.87 -9.79 -11.50
N LEU A 348 -1.85 -9.33 -10.74
CA LEU A 348 -2.43 -7.99 -10.88
C LEU A 348 -2.08 -7.16 -9.67
N VAL A 349 -1.60 -5.95 -9.88
CA VAL A 349 -1.27 -5.00 -8.82
C VAL A 349 -1.84 -3.64 -9.18
N ASP A 350 -2.44 -2.96 -8.21
CA ASP A 350 -2.88 -1.57 -8.36
C ASP A 350 -2.61 -0.79 -7.07
N ARG A 351 -2.87 0.50 -7.11
CA ARG A 351 -2.70 1.44 -6.01
C ARG A 351 -3.58 1.03 -4.83
N GLY A 352 -3.07 1.21 -3.62
CA GLY A 352 -3.80 0.89 -2.39
C GLY A 352 -4.84 1.95 -2.02
N THR A 353 -5.56 2.45 -3.02
CA THR A 353 -6.65 3.43 -2.91
C THR A 353 -7.99 2.70 -3.04
N ALA A 354 -9.09 3.37 -2.69
CA ALA A 354 -10.43 2.78 -2.84
C ALA A 354 -10.71 2.30 -4.28
N LEU A 355 -10.28 3.08 -5.29
CA LEU A 355 -10.41 2.68 -6.70
C LEU A 355 -9.51 1.51 -7.08
N GLY A 356 -8.23 1.54 -6.72
CA GLY A 356 -7.32 0.44 -7.06
C GLY A 356 -7.73 -0.86 -6.37
N GLY A 357 -8.15 -0.80 -5.11
CA GLY A 357 -8.74 -1.93 -4.39
C GLY A 357 -10.01 -2.47 -5.07
N LYS A 358 -10.87 -1.58 -5.57
CA LYS A 358 -12.05 -1.97 -6.35
C LYS A 358 -11.67 -2.73 -7.63
N TYR A 359 -10.71 -2.25 -8.41
CA TYR A 359 -10.30 -2.93 -9.66
C TYR A 359 -9.77 -4.34 -9.41
N ILE A 360 -8.99 -4.52 -8.34
CA ILE A 360 -8.49 -5.84 -7.92
C ILE A 360 -9.66 -6.73 -7.45
N SER A 361 -10.64 -6.17 -6.73
CA SER A 361 -11.83 -6.93 -6.31
C SER A 361 -12.73 -7.32 -7.48
N ASP A 362 -12.93 -6.42 -8.45
CA ASP A 362 -13.69 -6.70 -9.67
C ASP A 362 -13.02 -7.82 -10.49
N ALA A 363 -11.69 -7.82 -10.59
CA ALA A 363 -10.95 -8.90 -11.25
C ALA A 363 -11.17 -10.24 -10.52
N ARG A 364 -11.13 -10.26 -9.18
CA ARG A 364 -11.43 -11.45 -8.39
C ARG A 364 -12.86 -11.94 -8.62
N LYS A 365 -13.85 -11.03 -8.67
CA LYS A 365 -15.26 -11.36 -8.98
C LYS A 365 -15.40 -11.98 -10.36
N TRP A 366 -14.70 -11.46 -11.35
CA TRP A 366 -14.71 -12.00 -12.72
C TRP A 366 -14.27 -13.47 -12.71
N PHE A 367 -13.17 -13.80 -12.03
CA PHE A 367 -12.74 -15.19 -11.84
C PHE A 367 -13.79 -16.03 -11.08
N MET A 368 -14.36 -15.51 -9.99
CA MET A 368 -15.42 -16.22 -9.25
C MET A 368 -16.65 -16.52 -10.11
N GLY A 369 -17.03 -15.61 -11.01
CA GLY A 369 -18.11 -15.81 -11.97
C GLY A 369 -17.86 -17.01 -12.88
N ARG A 370 -16.63 -17.12 -13.43
CA ARG A 370 -16.21 -18.24 -14.28
C ARG A 370 -16.26 -19.59 -13.57
N LYS A 371 -15.83 -19.64 -12.29
CA LYS A 371 -15.96 -20.84 -11.45
C LYS A 371 -17.41 -21.28 -11.28
N LYS A 372 -18.32 -20.34 -11.00
CA LYS A 372 -19.75 -20.63 -10.81
C LYS A 372 -20.41 -21.11 -12.10
N ALA A 373 -20.08 -20.48 -13.22
CA ALA A 373 -20.66 -20.79 -14.52
C ALA A 373 -20.12 -22.10 -15.13
N LYS A 374 -19.07 -22.69 -14.54
CA LYS A 374 -18.31 -23.82 -15.13
C LYS A 374 -17.89 -23.54 -16.58
N GLU A 375 -17.64 -22.27 -16.90
CA GLU A 375 -17.27 -21.80 -18.24
C GLU A 375 -15.88 -22.28 -18.63
N ASP A 376 -14.98 -22.45 -17.66
CA ASP A 376 -13.64 -22.96 -17.88
C ASP A 376 -13.60 -24.47 -17.70
N GLN A 377 -13.12 -25.18 -18.72
CA GLN A 377 -12.59 -26.55 -18.56
C GLN A 377 -11.26 -26.54 -17.77
N GLU A 378 -10.58 -25.38 -17.72
CA GLU A 378 -9.30 -25.20 -17.07
C GLU A 378 -9.48 -24.77 -15.61
N GLU A 379 -9.05 -25.61 -14.66
CA GLU A 379 -9.07 -25.27 -13.24
C GLU A 379 -8.08 -24.13 -12.92
N PHE A 380 -8.39 -23.35 -11.87
CA PHE A 380 -7.49 -22.35 -11.30
C PHE A 380 -7.81 -22.12 -9.83
N HIS A 381 -6.89 -21.46 -9.11
CA HIS A 381 -7.07 -21.13 -7.71
C HIS A 381 -6.39 -19.80 -7.35
N PHE A 382 -6.91 -19.12 -6.31
CA PHE A 382 -6.25 -17.91 -5.81
C PHE A 382 -5.04 -18.28 -4.95
N LEU A 383 -3.88 -17.76 -5.33
CA LEU A 383 -2.62 -18.00 -4.61
C LEU A 383 -2.42 -16.98 -3.47
N ALA A 384 -2.70 -15.70 -3.74
CA ALA A 384 -2.50 -14.59 -2.82
C ALA A 384 -3.35 -13.36 -3.24
N PRO A 385 -3.58 -12.38 -2.34
CA PRO A 385 -3.29 -12.39 -0.90
C PRO A 385 -4.20 -13.33 -0.13
N CYS A 386 -5.48 -13.37 -0.51
CA CYS A 386 -6.49 -14.22 0.12
C CYS A 386 -6.56 -15.54 -0.66
N PRO A 387 -6.01 -16.64 -0.11
CA PRO A 387 -5.89 -17.88 -0.83
C PRO A 387 -7.22 -18.63 -0.91
N HIS A 388 -8.24 -18.27 -0.14
CA HIS A 388 -9.53 -18.96 -0.21
C HIS A 388 -10.18 -18.80 -1.59
N ASP A 389 -10.83 -19.84 -2.10
CA ASP A 389 -11.59 -19.79 -3.36
C ASP A 389 -13.04 -19.31 -3.17
N LYS A 390 -13.18 -18.25 -2.36
CA LYS A 390 -14.48 -17.67 -1.97
C LYS A 390 -14.55 -16.17 -2.24
N GLU A 391 -15.74 -15.61 -2.16
CA GLU A 391 -15.96 -14.16 -2.24
C GLU A 391 -15.15 -13.41 -1.18
N CYS A 392 -14.77 -12.16 -1.49
CA CYS A 392 -14.02 -11.32 -0.56
C CYS A 392 -14.96 -10.83 0.56
N PRO A 393 -14.64 -11.03 1.85
CA PRO A 393 -15.48 -10.54 2.95
C PRO A 393 -15.61 -9.01 2.96
N LEU A 394 -14.60 -8.29 2.50
CA LEU A 394 -14.61 -6.83 2.41
C LEU A 394 -15.44 -6.29 1.24
N GLU A 395 -16.04 -7.14 0.42
CA GLU A 395 -16.79 -6.70 -0.76
C GLU A 395 -18.04 -5.86 -0.40
N THR A 396 -18.70 -6.20 0.70
CA THR A 396 -19.87 -5.46 1.20
C THR A 396 -19.49 -4.31 2.13
N SER A 397 -18.20 -4.08 2.37
CA SER A 397 -17.68 -3.05 3.26
C SER A 397 -17.46 -1.72 2.54
N THR A 398 -17.35 -0.65 3.33
CA THR A 398 -16.84 0.65 2.85
C THR A 398 -15.32 0.71 2.83
N MET A 399 -14.65 -0.29 3.41
CA MET A 399 -13.20 -0.46 3.41
C MET A 399 -12.74 -1.23 2.17
N TRP A 400 -11.48 -1.02 1.76
CA TRP A 400 -10.86 -1.80 0.69
C TRP A 400 -9.64 -2.56 1.20
N CYS A 401 -9.42 -3.76 0.65
CA CYS A 401 -8.24 -4.56 0.95
C CYS A 401 -7.00 -3.93 0.31
N HIS A 402 -6.03 -3.53 1.12
CA HIS A 402 -4.74 -3.04 0.66
C HIS A 402 -3.62 -3.45 1.63
N PHE A 403 -2.40 -3.37 1.13
CA PHE A 403 -1.15 -3.67 1.80
C PHE A 403 -0.23 -2.46 1.71
N SER A 404 0.84 -2.49 2.48
CA SER A 404 1.89 -1.47 2.45
C SER A 404 3.24 -2.15 2.25
N GLN A 405 4.09 -1.56 1.41
CA GLN A 405 5.48 -1.96 1.23
C GLN A 405 6.40 -0.79 1.59
N ARG A 406 7.28 -1.01 2.56
CA ARG A 406 8.33 -0.06 2.91
C ARG A 406 9.47 -0.18 1.92
N VAL A 407 9.91 0.94 1.37
CA VAL A 407 11.07 1.00 0.50
C VAL A 407 12.03 2.08 0.95
N GLN A 408 13.32 1.86 0.70
CA GLN A 408 14.30 2.92 0.84
C GLN A 408 14.18 3.89 -0.35
N ARG A 409 14.15 5.19 -0.06
CA ARG A 409 14.30 6.25 -1.05
C ARG A 409 15.78 6.50 -1.31
N PRO A 410 16.31 6.16 -2.50
CA PRO A 410 17.66 6.56 -2.88
C PRO A 410 17.75 8.08 -3.02
N GLU A 411 18.98 8.60 -3.07
CA GLU A 411 19.24 10.04 -3.11
C GLU A 411 18.48 10.76 -4.24
N MET A 412 18.40 10.14 -5.44
CA MET A 412 17.62 10.67 -6.57
C MET A 412 16.15 10.89 -6.21
N THR A 413 15.54 9.97 -5.46
CA THR A 413 14.14 10.04 -5.02
C THR A 413 13.95 11.02 -3.89
N MET A 414 14.92 11.09 -2.97
CA MET A 414 14.92 12.09 -1.91
C MET A 414 14.92 13.51 -2.48
N LYS A 415 15.80 13.77 -3.45
CA LYS A 415 15.93 15.07 -4.12
C LYS A 415 14.71 15.42 -4.97
N SER A 416 14.22 14.48 -5.78
CA SER A 416 13.08 14.72 -6.67
C SER A 416 11.76 14.96 -5.91
N LYS A 417 11.54 14.26 -4.80
CA LYS A 417 10.37 14.43 -3.93
C LYS A 417 10.53 15.51 -2.86
N HIS A 418 11.74 16.04 -2.68
CA HIS A 418 12.10 16.87 -1.52
C HIS A 418 11.73 16.20 -0.18
N ALA A 419 11.99 14.89 -0.10
CA ALA A 419 11.63 14.08 1.05
C ALA A 419 12.56 14.33 2.23
N LYS A 420 12.01 14.33 3.45
CA LYS A 420 12.74 14.49 4.71
C LYS A 420 13.21 13.16 5.32
N SER A 421 12.66 12.04 4.85
CA SER A 421 12.98 10.69 5.30
C SER A 421 13.34 9.82 4.12
N ASN A 422 14.39 9.01 4.29
CA ASN A 422 14.91 8.06 3.31
C ASN A 422 14.10 6.76 3.24
N GLU A 423 12.94 6.69 3.87
CA GLU A 423 11.98 5.59 3.75
C GLU A 423 10.62 6.08 3.28
N GLU A 424 9.89 5.22 2.57
CA GLU A 424 8.48 5.41 2.24
C GLU A 424 7.69 4.13 2.21
N ASP A 425 6.42 4.25 2.60
CA ASP A 425 5.47 3.16 2.58
C ASP A 425 4.55 3.34 1.37
N LEU A 426 4.70 2.50 0.34
CA LEU A 426 3.78 2.48 -0.80
C LEU A 426 2.61 1.53 -0.53
N LYS A 427 1.40 2.09 -0.54
CA LYS A 427 0.16 1.30 -0.44
C LYS A 427 -0.23 0.70 -1.79
N TYR A 428 -0.64 -0.56 -1.78
CA TYR A 428 -1.04 -1.29 -2.98
C TYR A 428 -2.10 -2.36 -2.68
N SER A 429 -2.88 -2.71 -3.70
CA SER A 429 -3.80 -3.85 -3.70
C SER A 429 -3.34 -4.81 -4.78
N TYR A 430 -3.48 -6.12 -4.58
CA TYR A 430 -2.99 -7.09 -5.56
C TYR A 430 -3.79 -8.39 -5.53
N LEU A 431 -3.70 -9.15 -6.62
CA LEU A 431 -4.29 -10.47 -6.79
C LEU A 431 -3.29 -11.35 -7.53
N VAL A 432 -3.09 -12.57 -7.03
CA VAL A 432 -2.32 -13.60 -7.71
C VAL A 432 -3.21 -14.81 -7.93
N VAL A 433 -3.38 -15.18 -9.20
CA VAL A 433 -4.17 -16.33 -9.64
C VAL A 433 -3.23 -17.33 -10.29
N ARG A 434 -3.40 -18.61 -9.97
CA ARG A 434 -2.61 -19.69 -10.54
C ARG A 434 -3.51 -20.68 -11.28
N ARG A 435 -3.11 -21.10 -12.47
CA ARG A 435 -3.76 -22.19 -13.22
C ARG A 435 -3.52 -23.54 -12.56
N GLY A 436 -4.45 -24.45 -12.80
CA GLY A 436 -4.48 -25.79 -12.23
C GLY A 436 -5.15 -25.87 -10.86
N SER A 437 -5.35 -27.11 -10.43
CA SER A 437 -5.93 -27.45 -9.13
C SER A 437 -5.08 -26.90 -7.99
N ARG A 438 -5.74 -26.54 -6.88
CA ARG A 438 -5.04 -26.21 -5.65
C ARG A 438 -4.28 -27.46 -5.16
N PRO A 439 -2.97 -27.38 -4.86
CA PRO A 439 -2.26 -28.49 -4.26
C PRO A 439 -2.94 -28.90 -2.95
N LEU A 440 -3.20 -30.20 -2.78
CA LEU A 440 -3.69 -30.74 -1.51
C LEU A 440 -2.58 -30.59 -0.46
N ALA A 441 -2.94 -30.15 0.74
CA ALA A 441 -2.00 -30.15 1.84
C ALA A 441 -1.56 -31.60 2.08
N VAL A 442 -0.25 -31.85 1.94
CA VAL A 442 0.33 -33.13 2.31
C VAL A 442 0.28 -33.16 3.84
N ASP A 443 -0.47 -34.11 4.40
CA ASP A 443 -0.67 -34.42 5.82
C ASP A 443 -1.82 -33.69 6.57
N GLY A 444 -2.98 -34.34 6.60
CA GLY A 444 -3.55 -34.86 7.87
C GLY A 444 -4.18 -33.92 8.91
N ASN A 445 -4.19 -32.60 8.74
CA ASN A 445 -4.99 -31.72 9.61
C ASN A 445 -6.09 -31.01 8.82
N GLU A 446 -7.28 -30.95 9.41
CA GLU A 446 -8.46 -30.28 8.85
C GLU A 446 -8.09 -28.95 8.20
N SER A 447 -8.63 -28.73 7.00
CA SER A 447 -8.17 -27.70 6.07
C SER A 447 -7.95 -26.34 6.74
N LEU A 448 -6.73 -25.81 6.60
CA LEU A 448 -6.38 -24.41 6.91
C LEU A 448 -7.35 -23.39 6.27
N GLU A 449 -8.11 -23.82 5.24
CA GLU A 449 -9.23 -23.08 4.66
C GLU A 449 -10.41 -22.86 5.61
N LYS A 450 -10.77 -23.82 6.48
CA LYS A 450 -11.82 -23.64 7.49
C LYS A 450 -11.38 -22.63 8.55
N GLU A 451 -10.16 -22.75 9.05
CA GLU A 451 -9.63 -21.87 10.11
C GLU A 451 -9.43 -20.43 9.63
N SER A 452 -8.91 -20.25 8.40
CA SER A 452 -8.74 -18.91 7.80
C SER A 452 -10.07 -18.21 7.53
N TYR A 453 -11.12 -18.95 7.19
CA TYR A 453 -12.45 -18.37 6.98
C TYR A 453 -13.09 -17.95 8.31
N ILE A 454 -13.05 -18.82 9.33
CA ILE A 454 -13.63 -18.59 10.66
C ILE A 454 -12.91 -17.45 11.41
N GLY A 455 -11.58 -17.37 11.29
CA GLY A 455 -10.78 -16.31 11.92
C GLY A 455 -11.06 -14.90 11.37
N ILE A 456 -11.50 -14.79 10.11
CA ILE A 456 -11.91 -13.52 9.51
C ILE A 456 -13.34 -13.15 9.96
N THR A 457 -14.25 -14.12 10.08
CA THR A 457 -15.64 -13.85 10.48
C THR A 457 -15.78 -13.46 11.96
N LEU A 458 -14.94 -14.01 12.84
CA LEU A 458 -14.96 -13.72 14.28
C LEU A 458 -14.40 -12.34 14.65
N LEU A 459 -13.67 -11.68 13.75
CA LEU A 459 -13.18 -10.32 13.98
C LEU A 459 -14.22 -9.25 13.66
N GLU A 460 -15.28 -9.58 12.92
CA GLU A 460 -16.35 -8.64 12.52
C GLU A 460 -17.59 -8.67 13.43
N TYR A 461 -17.78 -9.74 14.23
CA TYR A 461 -18.91 -9.84 15.16
C TYR A 461 -18.40 -9.95 16.61
N GLY A 462 -18.33 -8.80 17.28
CA GLY A 462 -18.11 -8.70 18.72
C GLY A 462 -19.31 -9.17 19.56
N THR A 463 -19.86 -10.34 19.29
CA THR A 463 -20.84 -11.00 20.15
C THR A 463 -20.60 -12.51 20.18
N PHE A 464 -20.31 -12.99 21.39
CA PHE A 464 -20.28 -14.40 21.76
C PHE A 464 -21.56 -15.12 21.29
N LEU A 465 -21.40 -16.19 20.52
CA LEU A 465 -22.30 -17.33 20.59
C LEU A 465 -21.45 -18.56 20.87
N SER A 466 -21.62 -19.11 22.07
CA SER A 466 -21.02 -20.36 22.49
C SER A 466 -21.55 -21.51 21.63
N LYS A 467 -20.66 -22.48 21.41
CA LYS A 467 -20.76 -23.65 20.55
C LYS A 467 -21.85 -24.68 20.89
N GLN A 468 -22.97 -24.29 21.51
CA GLN A 468 -24.01 -25.22 21.97
C GLN A 468 -25.38 -25.11 21.30
N ASP A 469 -25.63 -24.07 20.50
CA ASP A 469 -26.89 -23.99 19.75
C ASP A 469 -26.62 -24.03 18.24
N VAL A 470 -27.09 -25.12 17.64
CA VAL A 470 -27.35 -25.44 16.21
C VAL A 470 -26.73 -26.80 15.86
N LEU A 471 -27.39 -27.85 16.37
CA LEU A 471 -27.66 -29.09 15.63
C LEU A 471 -29.05 -28.96 15.01
#